data_AF-A0A1H8DGS7-F1
#
_entry.id   AF-A0A1H8DGS7-F1
#
_cell.length_a   1.000
_cell.length_b   1.000
_cell.length_c   1.000
_cell.angle_alpha   90.00
_cell.angle_beta   90.00
_cell.angle_gamma   90.00
#
_symmetry.space_group_name_H-M   'P 1'
#
loop_
_entity.id
_entity.type
_entity.pdbx_description
1 polymer ?
#
loop_
_entity_poly.entity_id
_entity_poly.type
_entity_poly.pdbx_seq_one_letter_code
_entity_poly.pdbx_strand_id
1 'polypeptide(L)'
;MAEITNEKKREIAEDMYIRLGLTGREIAENLSITEQTVSRWKKGRGGEKSWDDRKTEAQLTPLKIKELLLKEAEKLALGQESNVKADQLSKIMSAIDQLDKKINVRTVMDVFREFDNWMAEQEPAQAIQFTRWHKLFLQYRITLES
;
A
#
# COMPACT_ATOMS: atom_id res chain seq x y z
N MET A 1 -13.68 -31.37 -6.70
CA MET A 1 -13.06 -30.06 -6.40
C MET A 1 -12.84 -30.02 -4.90
N ALA A 2 -11.60 -29.81 -4.44
CA ALA A 2 -11.33 -29.79 -3.00
C ALA A 2 -12.13 -28.66 -2.36
N GLU A 3 -12.96 -28.99 -1.38
CA GLU A 3 -13.76 -28.01 -0.64
C GLU A 3 -12.82 -27.09 0.13
N ILE A 4 -12.85 -25.79 -0.17
CA ILE A 4 -12.00 -24.80 0.51
C ILE A 4 -12.38 -24.80 1.99
N THR A 5 -11.42 -25.09 2.86
CA THR A 5 -11.65 -25.13 4.31
C THR A 5 -12.11 -23.77 4.84
N ASN A 6 -12.88 -23.78 5.93
CA ASN A 6 -13.34 -22.54 6.56
C ASN A 6 -12.18 -21.62 7.00
N GLU A 7 -11.02 -22.19 7.34
CA GLU A 7 -9.84 -21.38 7.66
C GLU A 7 -9.34 -20.64 6.42
N LYS A 8 -9.26 -21.32 5.27
CA LYS A 8 -8.83 -20.68 4.03
C LYS A 8 -9.82 -19.64 3.54
N LYS A 9 -11.13 -19.87 3.72
CA LYS A 9 -12.17 -18.85 3.46
C LYS A 9 -12.00 -17.63 4.35
N ARG A 10 -11.64 -17.81 5.63
CA ARG A 10 -11.38 -16.71 6.57
C ARG A 10 -10.17 -15.87 6.15
N GLU A 11 -9.07 -16.51 5.76
CA GLU A 11 -7.87 -15.80 5.26
C GLU A 11 -8.18 -14.95 4.02
N ILE A 12 -8.91 -15.52 3.06
CA ILE A 12 -9.29 -14.81 1.82
C ILE A 12 -10.24 -13.66 2.13
N ALA A 13 -11.22 -13.88 3.02
CA ALA A 13 -12.14 -12.84 3.48
C ALA A 13 -11.41 -11.69 4.18
N GLU A 14 -10.39 -12.00 4.98
CA GLU A 14 -9.57 -11.00 5.65
C GLU A 14 -8.82 -10.12 4.63
N ASP A 15 -8.20 -10.74 3.63
CA ASP A 15 -7.47 -10.02 2.57
C ASP A 15 -8.40 -9.11 1.74
N MET A 16 -9.58 -9.63 1.37
CA MET A 16 -10.63 -8.86 0.69
C MET A 16 -11.08 -7.64 1.52
N TYR A 17 -11.20 -7.80 2.84
CA TYR A 17 -11.62 -6.71 3.72
C TYR A 17 -10.54 -5.64 3.92
N ILE A 18 -9.32 -6.09 4.20
CA ILE A 18 -8.18 -5.25 4.58
C ILE A 18 -7.55 -4.56 3.36
N ARG A 19 -7.27 -5.31 2.29
CA ARG A 19 -6.52 -4.81 1.12
C ARG A 19 -7.42 -4.29 0.02
N LEU A 20 -8.52 -5.00 -0.28
CA LEU A 20 -9.43 -4.62 -1.37
C LEU A 20 -10.55 -3.69 -0.90
N GLY A 21 -10.70 -3.50 0.41
CA GLY A 21 -11.66 -2.57 0.98
C GLY A 21 -13.13 -3.01 0.88
N LEU A 22 -13.40 -4.27 0.54
CA LEU A 22 -14.77 -4.77 0.34
C LEU A 22 -15.59 -4.78 1.63
N THR A 23 -16.89 -4.63 1.47
CA THR A 23 -17.88 -4.72 2.55
C THR A 23 -18.13 -6.18 2.96
N GLY A 24 -18.66 -6.38 4.17
CA GLY A 24 -18.98 -7.72 4.67
C GLY A 24 -19.97 -8.48 3.77
N ARG A 25 -20.90 -7.74 3.15
CA ARG A 25 -21.87 -8.27 2.19
C ARG A 25 -21.21 -8.75 0.89
N GLU A 26 -20.34 -7.95 0.29
CA GLU A 26 -19.61 -8.33 -0.94
C GLU A 26 -18.71 -9.56 -0.71
N ILE A 27 -18.05 -9.63 0.45
CA ILE A 27 -17.23 -10.79 0.83
C ILE A 27 -18.09 -12.05 1.02
N ALA A 28 -19.26 -11.90 1.65
CA ALA A 28 -20.19 -13.00 1.86
C ALA A 28 -20.69 -13.58 0.53
N GLU A 29 -21.05 -12.72 -0.42
CA GLU A 29 -21.44 -13.10 -1.79
C GLU A 29 -20.28 -13.82 -2.51
N ASN A 30 -19.07 -13.25 -2.48
CA ASN A 30 -17.89 -13.81 -3.17
C ASN A 30 -17.45 -15.19 -2.65
N LEU A 31 -17.59 -15.43 -1.34
CA LEU A 31 -17.14 -16.68 -0.71
C LEU A 31 -18.27 -17.67 -0.46
N SER A 32 -19.50 -17.33 -0.87
CA SER A 32 -20.72 -18.13 -0.63
C SER A 32 -20.87 -18.49 0.86
N ILE A 33 -20.73 -17.50 1.73
CA ILE A 33 -20.92 -17.60 3.19
C ILE A 33 -21.91 -16.53 3.65
N THR A 34 -22.36 -16.59 4.91
CA THR A 34 -23.25 -15.56 5.45
C THR A 34 -22.48 -14.32 5.90
N GLU A 35 -23.09 -13.14 5.77
CA GLU A 35 -22.53 -11.89 6.30
C GLU A 35 -22.30 -11.94 7.82
N GLN A 36 -23.12 -12.72 8.54
CA GLN A 36 -22.92 -13.00 9.96
C GLN A 36 -21.59 -13.71 10.24
N THR A 37 -21.19 -14.65 9.36
CA THR A 37 -19.89 -15.34 9.45
C THR A 37 -18.74 -14.35 9.27
N VAL A 38 -18.83 -13.47 8.26
CA VAL A 38 -17.83 -12.40 8.02
C VAL A 38 -17.76 -11.45 9.22
N SER A 39 -18.91 -11.00 9.73
CA SER A 39 -19.00 -10.11 10.89
C SER A 39 -18.39 -10.72 12.16
N ARG A 40 -18.53 -12.04 12.34
CA ARG A 40 -17.88 -12.76 13.45
C ARG A 40 -16.37 -12.82 13.26
N TRP A 41 -15.88 -13.09 12.05
CA TRP A 41 -14.45 -13.16 11.78
C TRP A 41 -13.76 -11.80 11.92
N LYS A 42 -14.42 -10.71 11.52
CA LYS A 42 -13.95 -9.34 11.66
C LYS A 42 -13.56 -8.96 13.09
N LYS A 43 -14.23 -9.52 14.09
CA LYS A 43 -13.94 -9.23 15.51
C LYS A 43 -12.59 -9.77 15.98
N GLY A 44 -11.94 -10.63 15.20
CA GLY A 44 -10.74 -11.34 15.63
C GLY A 44 -11.06 -12.56 16.51
N ARG A 45 -10.09 -13.47 16.65
CA ARG A 45 -10.12 -14.53 17.67
C ARG A 45 -9.45 -14.03 18.96
N GLY A 46 -9.55 -14.79 20.05
CA GLY A 46 -8.90 -14.44 21.31
C GLY A 46 -7.40 -14.19 21.12
N GLY A 47 -6.95 -12.96 21.40
CA GLY A 47 -5.56 -12.53 21.21
C GLY A 47 -5.23 -11.92 19.84
N GLU A 48 -6.16 -11.96 18.88
CA GLU A 48 -6.00 -11.30 17.58
C GLU A 48 -6.66 -9.91 17.59
N LYS A 49 -6.03 -8.94 16.93
CA LYS A 49 -6.64 -7.63 16.67
C LYS A 49 -7.83 -7.78 15.71
N SER A 50 -8.80 -6.88 15.81
CA SER A 50 -9.92 -6.88 14.87
C SER A 50 -9.41 -6.60 13.45
N TRP A 51 -10.16 -7.04 12.44
CA TRP A 51 -9.83 -6.74 11.05
C TRP A 51 -9.87 -5.23 10.77
N ASP A 52 -10.65 -4.47 11.53
CA ASP A 52 -10.70 -3.01 11.44
C ASP A 52 -9.39 -2.37 11.96
N ASP A 53 -8.85 -2.87 13.08
CA ASP A 53 -7.55 -2.44 13.59
C ASP A 53 -6.42 -2.83 12.62
N ARG A 54 -6.44 -4.08 12.14
CA ARG A 54 -5.47 -4.57 11.15
C ARG A 54 -5.58 -3.84 9.82
N LYS A 55 -6.79 -3.45 9.40
CA LYS A 55 -7.04 -2.61 8.22
C LYS A 55 -6.46 -1.22 8.42
N THR A 56 -6.66 -0.62 9.59
CA THR A 56 -6.06 0.67 9.93
C THR A 56 -4.54 0.59 9.90
N GLU A 57 -3.95 -0.46 10.49
CA GLU A 57 -2.50 -0.71 10.47
C GLU A 57 -1.96 -0.97 9.07
N ALA A 58 -2.67 -1.76 8.25
CA ALA A 58 -2.30 -2.01 6.86
C ALA A 58 -2.48 -0.76 5.96
N GLN A 59 -3.41 0.13 6.33
CA GLN A 59 -3.63 1.43 5.68
C GLN A 59 -2.73 2.54 6.22
N LEU A 60 -1.85 2.27 7.18
CA LEU A 60 -0.71 3.14 7.51
C LEU A 60 0.32 3.08 6.37
N THR A 61 -0.08 3.59 5.21
CA THR A 61 0.83 3.89 4.12
C THR A 61 1.74 5.05 4.56
N PRO A 62 2.98 5.15 4.01
CA PRO A 62 3.86 6.29 4.29
C PRO A 62 3.14 7.64 4.14
N LEU A 63 2.27 7.75 3.14
CA LEU A 63 1.40 8.90 2.91
C LEU A 63 0.45 9.18 4.09
N LYS A 64 -0.21 8.15 4.65
CA LYS A 64 -1.15 8.33 5.76
C LYS A 64 -0.43 8.68 7.06
N ILE A 65 0.75 8.12 7.29
CA ILE A 65 1.61 8.47 8.42
C ILE A 65 2.06 9.93 8.28
N LYS A 66 2.44 10.37 7.07
CA LYS A 66 2.77 11.77 6.76
C LYS A 66 1.61 12.71 7.05
N GLU A 67 0.39 12.37 6.62
CA GLU A 67 -0.82 13.15 6.90
C GLU A 67 -1.07 13.32 8.41
N LEU A 68 -0.94 12.24 9.19
CA LEU A 68 -1.15 12.29 10.64
C LEU A 68 -0.13 13.17 11.34
N LEU A 69 1.13 13.13 10.91
CA LEU A 69 2.20 13.95 11.50
C LEU A 69 2.10 15.42 11.09
N LEU A 70 1.68 15.71 9.86
CA LEU A 70 1.40 17.09 9.44
C LEU A 70 0.29 17.72 10.29
N LYS A 71 -0.76 16.95 10.63
CA LYS A 71 -1.81 17.42 11.55
C LYS A 71 -1.29 17.70 12.96
N GLU A 72 -0.38 16.89 13.48
CA GLU A 72 0.26 17.15 14.78
C GLU A 72 1.20 18.36 14.72
N ALA A 73 1.90 18.58 13.60
CA ALA A 73 2.71 19.77 13.37
C ALA A 73 1.86 21.05 13.33
N GLU A 74 0.70 21.00 12.69
CA GLU A 74 -0.27 22.09 12.63
C GLU A 74 -0.78 22.45 14.04
N LYS A 75 -1.14 21.47 14.86
CA LYS A 75 -1.53 21.70 16.26
C LYS A 75 -0.45 22.42 17.06
N LEU A 76 0.81 21.99 16.91
CA LEU A 76 1.95 22.65 17.56
C LEU A 76 2.13 24.09 17.08
N ALA A 77 2.02 24.34 15.77
CA ALA A 77 2.13 25.68 15.19
C ALA A 77 1.03 26.63 15.67
N LEU A 78 -0.17 26.10 15.94
CA LEU A 78 -1.31 26.84 16.48
C LEU A 78 -1.28 26.96 18.02
N GLY A 79 -0.24 26.44 18.68
CA GLY A 79 -0.10 26.50 20.15
C GLY A 79 -1.06 25.60 20.92
N GLN A 80 -1.61 24.56 20.28
CA GLN A 80 -2.50 23.58 20.90
C GLN A 80 -1.72 22.43 21.55
N GLU A 81 -2.32 21.74 22.52
CA GLU A 81 -1.73 20.53 23.08
C GLU A 81 -1.58 19.44 22.00
N SER A 82 -0.34 19.04 21.75
CA SER A 82 0.00 17.89 20.92
C SER A 82 0.47 16.74 21.79
N ASN A 83 0.07 15.53 21.42
CA ASN A 83 0.55 14.30 22.08
C ASN A 83 1.99 13.94 21.67
N VAL A 84 2.59 14.69 20.73
CA VAL A 84 3.92 14.43 20.18
C VAL A 84 4.86 15.59 20.50
N LYS A 85 6.04 15.29 21.06
CA LYS A 85 7.07 16.31 21.29
C LYS A 85 7.63 16.79 19.94
N ALA A 86 7.78 18.11 19.76
CA ALA A 86 8.24 18.72 18.51
C ALA A 86 9.57 18.13 17.95
N ASP A 87 10.52 17.76 18.82
CA ASP A 87 11.78 17.09 18.43
C ASP A 87 11.53 15.66 17.88
N GLN A 88 10.62 14.91 18.50
CA GLN A 88 10.24 13.57 18.03
C GLN A 88 9.51 13.66 16.70
N LEU A 89 8.63 14.66 16.54
CA LEU A 89 7.92 14.93 15.30
C LEU A 89 8.89 15.21 14.14
N SER A 90 9.89 16.07 14.36
CA SER A 90 10.91 16.42 13.35
C SER A 90 11.73 15.20 12.89
N LYS A 91 12.07 14.29 13.82
CA LYS A 91 12.78 13.04 13.50
C LYS A 91 11.93 12.08 12.68
N ILE A 92 10.64 11.94 13.02
CA ILE A 92 9.71 11.08 12.28
C ILE A 92 9.44 11.66 10.89
N MET A 93 9.28 12.98 10.75
CA MET A 93 9.13 13.65 9.46
C MET A 93 10.36 13.44 8.57
N SER A 94 11.57 13.58 9.11
CA SER A 94 12.81 13.30 8.37
C SER A 94 12.90 11.83 7.94
N ALA A 95 12.52 10.88 8.81
CA ALA A 95 12.49 9.46 8.46
C ALA A 95 11.44 9.16 7.37
N ILE A 96 10.29 9.82 7.39
CA ILE A 96 9.25 9.69 6.36
C ILE A 96 9.71 10.30 5.05
N ASP A 97 10.30 11.49 5.06
CA ASP A 97 10.88 12.06 3.84
C ASP A 97 12.03 11.20 3.30
N GLN A 98 12.71 10.42 4.15
CA GLN A 98 13.68 9.42 3.72
C GLN A 98 13.04 8.13 3.16
N LEU A 99 11.85 7.75 3.64
CA LEU A 99 11.08 6.61 3.11
C LEU A 99 10.32 6.97 1.81
N ASP A 100 9.81 8.19 1.72
CA ASP A 100 9.19 8.80 0.52
C ASP A 100 10.24 9.21 -0.53
N LYS A 101 11.54 9.19 -0.19
CA LYS A 101 12.61 9.53 -1.11
C LYS A 101 12.69 8.49 -2.22
N LYS A 102 11.96 8.82 -3.28
CA LYS A 102 12.10 8.47 -4.70
C LYS A 102 12.13 6.96 -4.96
N ILE A 103 11.20 6.48 -5.78
CA ILE A 103 11.37 5.18 -6.44
C ILE A 103 12.76 5.20 -7.07
N ASN A 104 13.65 4.36 -6.56
CA ASN A 104 15.04 4.32 -6.97
C ASN A 104 15.09 4.17 -8.51
N VAL A 105 15.87 5.00 -9.20
CA VAL A 105 16.07 4.90 -10.66
C VAL A 105 16.41 3.47 -11.08
N ARG A 106 17.12 2.72 -10.24
CA ARG A 106 17.43 1.30 -10.46
C ARG A 106 16.18 0.41 -10.51
N THR A 107 15.23 0.62 -9.61
CA THR A 107 13.95 -0.10 -9.59
C THR A 107 13.12 0.23 -10.84
N VAL A 108 13.08 1.50 -11.27
CA VAL A 108 12.38 1.88 -12.51
C VAL A 108 13.04 1.24 -13.74
N MET A 109 14.38 1.20 -13.77
CA MET A 109 15.14 0.56 -14.84
C MET A 109 14.89 -0.95 -14.91
N ASP A 110 14.80 -1.63 -13.76
CA ASP A 110 14.50 -3.06 -13.71
C ASP A 110 13.09 -3.36 -14.26
N VAL A 111 12.08 -2.54 -13.89
CA VAL A 111 10.70 -2.65 -14.41
C VAL A 111 10.64 -2.40 -15.91
N PHE A 112 11.33 -1.36 -16.42
CA PHE A 112 11.38 -1.10 -17.86
C PHE A 112 12.05 -2.22 -18.64
N ARG A 113 13.11 -2.83 -18.10
CA ARG A 113 13.76 -3.97 -18.75
C ARG A 113 12.82 -5.17 -18.82
N GLU A 114 12.10 -5.46 -17.74
CA GLU A 114 11.12 -6.56 -17.71
C GLU A 114 9.99 -6.30 -18.73
N PHE A 115 9.47 -5.08 -18.77
CA PHE A 115 8.46 -4.67 -19.74
C PHE A 115 8.96 -4.77 -21.18
N ASP A 116 10.15 -4.24 -21.48
CA ASP A 116 10.73 -4.26 -22.82
C ASP A 116 10.95 -5.70 -23.31
N ASN A 117 11.41 -6.59 -22.43
CA ASN A 117 11.59 -8.01 -22.73
C ASN A 117 10.25 -8.70 -23.02
N TRP A 118 9.24 -8.48 -22.18
CA TRP A 118 7.90 -9.03 -22.40
C TRP A 118 7.29 -8.51 -23.71
N MET A 119 7.42 -7.20 -23.98
CA MET A 119 6.88 -6.58 -25.18
C MET A 119 7.61 -7.05 -26.45
N ALA A 120 8.91 -7.35 -26.36
CA ALA A 120 9.67 -7.88 -27.47
C ALA A 120 9.16 -9.26 -27.92
N GLU A 121 8.57 -10.05 -27.02
CA GLU A 121 7.93 -11.33 -27.37
C GLU A 121 6.57 -11.15 -28.06
N GLN A 122 5.85 -10.08 -27.75
CA GLN A 122 4.52 -9.80 -28.32
C GLN A 122 4.61 -9.05 -29.65
N GLU A 123 5.28 -7.88 -29.64
CA GLU A 123 5.42 -6.98 -30.77
C GLU A 123 6.79 -6.28 -30.78
N PRO A 124 7.81 -6.88 -31.43
CA PRO A 124 9.18 -6.38 -31.43
C PRO A 124 9.33 -4.93 -31.90
N ALA A 125 8.56 -4.52 -32.89
CA ALA A 125 8.64 -3.16 -33.46
C ALA A 125 8.19 -2.08 -32.45
N GLN A 126 7.23 -2.41 -31.59
CA GLN A 126 6.71 -1.51 -30.57
C GLN A 126 7.63 -1.48 -29.34
N ALA A 127 8.22 -2.62 -28.97
CA ALA A 127 9.24 -2.69 -27.91
C ALA A 127 10.40 -1.72 -28.18
N ILE A 128 10.91 -1.67 -29.42
CA ILE A 128 11.98 -0.72 -29.81
C ILE A 128 11.56 0.75 -29.58
N GLN A 129 10.29 1.08 -29.85
CA GLN A 129 9.78 2.44 -29.61
C GLN A 129 9.71 2.74 -28.11
N PHE A 130 9.21 1.81 -27.29
CA PHE A 130 9.13 1.98 -25.85
C PHE A 130 10.49 2.06 -25.18
N THR A 131 11.45 1.20 -25.54
CA THR A 131 12.82 1.25 -25.00
C THR A 131 13.45 2.65 -25.17
N ARG A 132 13.19 3.32 -26.30
CA ARG A 132 13.66 4.70 -26.52
C ARG A 132 13.04 5.67 -25.49
N TRP A 133 11.74 5.61 -25.28
CA TRP A 133 11.03 6.48 -24.34
C TRP A 133 11.40 6.17 -22.88
N HIS A 134 11.55 4.90 -22.52
CA HIS A 134 12.03 4.45 -21.23
C HIS A 134 13.41 5.02 -20.91
N LYS A 135 14.35 4.98 -21.87
CA LYS A 135 15.67 5.60 -21.70
C LYS A 135 15.59 7.11 -21.44
N LEU A 136 14.79 7.84 -22.22
CA LEU A 136 14.60 9.29 -22.03
C LEU A 136 13.96 9.60 -20.67
N PHE A 137 12.99 8.79 -20.24
CA PHE A 137 12.36 8.93 -18.93
C PHE A 137 13.35 8.65 -17.79
N LEU A 138 14.20 7.63 -17.90
CA LEU A 138 15.24 7.37 -16.91
C LEU A 138 16.24 8.54 -16.80
N GLN A 139 16.64 9.13 -17.94
CA GLN A 139 17.49 10.32 -17.93
C GLN A 139 16.83 11.50 -17.21
N TYR A 140 15.56 11.79 -17.54
CA TYR A 140 14.78 12.80 -16.83
C TYR A 140 14.72 12.51 -15.32
N ARG A 141 14.46 11.27 -14.92
CA ARG A 141 14.41 10.86 -13.51
C ARG A 141 15.73 11.06 -12.77
N ILE A 142 16.87 10.78 -13.41
CA ILE A 142 18.21 11.04 -12.85
C ILE A 142 18.41 12.53 -12.61
N THR A 143 17.94 13.41 -13.49
CA THR A 143 18.04 14.87 -13.28
C THR A 143 17.22 15.35 -12.08
N LEU A 144 16.11 14.66 -11.76
CA LEU A 144 15.32 14.96 -10.57
C LEU A 144 15.99 14.45 -9.28
N GLU A 145 16.96 13.55 -9.37
CA GLU A 145 17.75 13.01 -8.24
C GLU A 145 18.98 13.83 -7.88
N SER A 146 19.42 14.70 -8.79
CA SER A 146 20.57 15.63 -8.64
C SER A 146 20.16 16.90 -7.88
#